data_AF-A0A5B7BKF4-F1
#
_entry.id   AF-A0A5B7BKF4-F1
#
_cell.length_a   1.000
_cell.length_b   1.000
_cell.length_c   1.000
_cell.angle_alpha   90.00
_cell.angle_beta   90.00
_cell.angle_gamma   90.00
#
_symmetry.space_group_name_H-M   'P 1'
#
loop_
_entity.id
_entity.type
_entity.pdbx_description
1 polymer ?
#
loop_
_entity_poly.entity_id
_entity_poly.type
_entity_poly.pdbx_seq_one_letter_code
_entity_poly.pdbx_strand_id
1 'polypeptide(L)'
;MTASRFHSLVPINAVVAENGGGGSDGSSYSSTTTTAEDEALGGKYHLPPPGIRDIVDAPPLPALSFSPQRDKILFLKRTSLSPLSELARPEEKLAGIRIDGKCNARSRMSFYTGIGI
;
A
#
# COMPACT_ATOMS: atom_id res chain seq x y z
N MET A 1 18.79 -47.51 28.08
CA MET A 1 18.17 -46.74 29.18
C MET A 1 19.29 -45.95 29.81
N THR A 2 19.25 -44.63 30.07
CA THR A 2 18.13 -43.69 30.25
C THR A 2 18.41 -42.34 29.56
N ALA A 3 17.38 -41.49 29.40
CA ALA A 3 17.53 -40.14 28.84
C ALA A 3 17.86 -39.11 29.94
N SER A 4 18.43 -37.96 29.56
CA SER A 4 18.45 -36.75 30.39
C SER A 4 18.01 -35.54 29.58
N ARG A 5 17.05 -34.78 30.13
CA ARG A 5 16.51 -33.54 29.53
C ARG A 5 17.34 -32.35 30.02
N PHE A 6 17.70 -31.42 29.14
CA PHE A 6 18.19 -30.11 29.57
C PHE A 6 17.02 -29.23 30.02
N HIS A 7 17.15 -28.64 31.21
CA HIS A 7 16.19 -27.69 31.75
C HIS A 7 16.86 -26.76 32.77
N SER A 8 17.08 -25.51 32.37
CA SER A 8 17.19 -24.33 33.25
C SER A 8 17.35 -23.06 32.41
N LEU A 9 16.28 -22.28 32.28
CA LEU A 9 16.37 -20.86 31.90
C LEU A 9 16.66 -20.06 33.18
N VAL A 10 17.61 -19.12 33.12
CA VAL A 10 17.90 -18.20 34.23
C VAL A 10 17.23 -16.85 33.93
N PRO A 11 16.40 -16.30 34.83
CA PRO A 11 15.82 -14.97 34.70
C PRO A 11 16.75 -13.90 35.27
N ILE A 12 16.65 -12.67 34.77
CA ILE A 12 17.23 -11.49 35.42
C ILE A 12 16.25 -10.33 35.27
N ASN A 13 15.89 -9.71 36.39
CA ASN A 13 15.02 -8.54 36.45
C ASN A 13 15.44 -7.68 37.67
N ALA A 14 15.14 -6.38 37.65
CA ALA A 14 15.56 -5.34 38.61
C ALA A 14 17.05 -4.91 38.52
N VAL A 15 17.46 -3.65 38.74
CA VAL A 15 16.76 -2.36 38.89
C VAL A 15 17.79 -1.22 38.86
N VAL A 16 17.49 -0.07 38.22
CA VAL A 16 17.90 1.27 38.69
C VAL A 16 16.79 2.25 38.32
N ALA A 17 16.43 3.11 39.26
CA ALA A 17 15.59 4.28 39.01
C ALA A 17 16.40 5.55 39.27
N GLU A 18 16.34 6.49 38.34
CA GLU A 18 16.68 7.90 38.58
C GLU A 18 15.55 8.76 38.00
N ASN A 19 15.20 9.84 38.69
CA ASN A 19 13.97 10.59 38.47
C ASN A 19 14.28 12.09 38.42
N GLY A 20 14.03 12.76 37.29
CA GLY A 20 14.61 14.09 37.06
C GLY A 20 14.23 14.85 35.78
N GLY A 21 12.94 14.92 35.45
CA GLY A 21 12.30 16.05 34.75
C GLY A 21 12.83 16.53 33.37
N GLY A 22 12.03 16.31 32.32
CA GLY A 22 12.20 16.94 31.01
C GLY A 22 11.15 16.45 30.01
N GLY A 23 9.96 17.07 30.00
CA GLY A 23 8.80 16.58 29.26
C GLY A 23 9.00 16.53 27.75
N SER A 24 8.81 15.35 27.16
CA SER A 24 8.72 15.17 25.71
C SER A 24 7.26 15.36 25.28
N ASP A 25 6.92 16.55 24.77
CA ASP A 25 5.58 16.83 24.24
C ASP A 25 5.32 16.03 22.96
N GLY A 26 4.67 14.87 23.12
CA GLY A 26 4.18 14.06 22.02
C GLY A 26 3.10 14.81 21.24
N SER A 27 3.50 15.40 20.10
CA SER A 27 2.59 16.17 19.24
C SER A 27 1.38 15.33 18.85
N SER A 28 0.26 15.65 19.47
CA SER A 28 -0.97 14.85 19.43
C SER A 28 -1.79 15.21 18.20
N TYR A 29 -2.21 14.21 17.43
CA TYR A 29 -3.02 14.39 16.24
C TYR A 29 -4.43 14.87 16.61
N SER A 30 -4.71 16.16 16.39
CA SER A 30 -6.04 16.74 16.60
C SER A 30 -6.90 16.53 15.35
N SER A 31 -7.94 15.71 15.47
CA SER A 31 -8.98 15.54 14.45
C SER A 31 -10.29 16.18 14.90
N THR A 32 -10.75 17.20 14.17
CA THR A 32 -12.08 17.81 14.35
C THR A 32 -12.99 17.36 13.20
N THR A 33 -14.19 16.87 13.54
CA THR A 33 -15.11 16.16 12.63
C THR A 33 -16.37 16.95 12.28
N THR A 34 -17.05 16.51 11.22
CA THR A 34 -18.38 16.97 10.78
C THR A 34 -19.29 15.78 10.40
N THR A 35 -20.51 16.06 9.91
CA THR A 35 -21.62 15.13 9.61
C THR A 35 -21.16 13.80 8.97
N ALA A 36 -21.52 12.58 9.41
CA ALA A 36 -22.59 12.06 10.28
C ALA A 36 -23.89 11.66 9.56
N GLU A 37 -23.81 10.63 8.71
CA GLU A 37 -24.83 9.57 8.59
C GLU A 37 -24.28 8.34 7.82
N ASP A 38 -23.36 7.59 8.46
CA ASP A 38 -22.95 6.21 8.07
C ASP A 38 -22.58 5.42 9.35
N GLU A 39 -23.49 5.45 10.32
CA GLU A 39 -23.24 5.16 11.74
C GLU A 39 -23.58 3.70 12.11
N ALA A 40 -22.77 2.73 11.68
CA ALA A 40 -22.89 1.33 12.13
C ALA A 40 -21.55 0.58 12.32
N LEU A 41 -20.47 1.01 11.66
CA LEU A 41 -19.09 0.55 11.89
C LEU A 41 -18.16 1.77 11.88
N GLY A 42 -18.44 2.74 12.78
CA GLY A 42 -18.13 4.18 12.70
C GLY A 42 -16.67 4.65 12.58
N GLY A 43 -15.91 4.10 11.64
CA GLY A 43 -14.69 4.70 11.08
C GLY A 43 -14.98 5.25 9.68
N LYS A 44 -15.12 6.57 9.56
CA LYS A 44 -15.22 7.24 8.25
C LYS A 44 -13.95 6.97 7.44
N TYR A 45 -14.02 6.98 6.11
CA TYR A 45 -12.81 6.84 5.29
C TYR A 45 -11.87 8.02 5.54
N HIS A 46 -10.75 7.76 6.20
CA HIS A 46 -9.72 8.75 6.49
C HIS A 46 -8.63 8.73 5.42
N LEU A 47 -8.17 9.92 5.02
CA LEU A 47 -6.96 10.04 4.20
C LEU A 47 -5.73 9.69 5.06
N PRO A 48 -4.73 8.98 4.50
CA PRO A 48 -3.48 8.72 5.19
C PRO A 48 -2.69 10.03 5.38
N PRO A 49 -1.72 10.06 6.32
CA PRO A 49 -0.79 11.18 6.46
C PRO A 49 -0.11 11.54 5.13
N PRO A 50 0.19 12.83 4.87
CA PRO A 50 0.58 13.31 3.55
C PRO A 50 1.80 12.59 2.97
N GLY A 51 2.86 12.36 3.77
CA GLY A 51 4.05 11.64 3.28
C GLY A 51 3.78 10.20 2.80
N ILE A 52 2.77 9.50 3.35
CA ILE A 52 2.37 8.17 2.86
C ILE A 52 1.57 8.30 1.57
N ARG A 53 0.68 9.29 1.50
CA ARG A 53 -0.07 9.60 0.29
C ARG A 53 0.86 9.92 -0.88
N ASP A 54 1.82 10.81 -0.67
CA ASP A 54 2.75 11.26 -1.70
C ASP A 54 3.61 10.10 -2.25
N ILE A 55 4.00 9.14 -1.41
CA ILE A 55 4.73 7.92 -1.82
C ILE A 55 3.85 7.00 -2.67
N VAL A 56 2.55 6.89 -2.38
CA VAL A 56 1.61 6.03 -3.11
C VAL A 56 1.15 6.67 -4.44
N ASP A 57 0.89 7.98 -4.42
CA ASP A 57 0.48 8.76 -5.59
C ASP A 57 1.67 9.08 -6.53
N ALA A 58 2.92 8.86 -6.08
CA ALA A 58 4.13 9.07 -6.89
C ALA A 58 4.14 8.23 -8.18
N PRO A 59 4.47 8.83 -9.34
CA PRO A 59 4.64 8.08 -10.58
C PRO A 59 5.75 7.02 -10.47
N PRO A 60 5.49 5.75 -10.83
CA PRO A 60 6.51 4.72 -10.81
C PRO A 60 7.54 4.94 -11.92
N LEU A 61 8.75 4.39 -11.74
CA LEU A 61 9.76 4.38 -12.78
C LEU A 61 9.22 3.72 -14.07
N PRO A 62 9.47 4.29 -15.26
CA PRO A 62 9.03 3.70 -16.51
C PRO A 62 9.72 2.36 -16.75
N ALA A 63 9.03 1.42 -17.40
CA ALA A 63 9.70 0.23 -17.89
C ALA A 63 10.57 0.60 -19.10
N LEU A 64 11.78 0.05 -19.17
CA LEU A 64 12.70 0.28 -20.30
C LEU A 64 12.66 -0.93 -21.23
N SER A 65 12.52 -0.67 -22.53
CA SER A 65 12.74 -1.67 -23.58
C SER A 65 13.90 -1.23 -24.46
N PHE A 66 14.83 -2.14 -24.75
CA PHE A 66 16.02 -1.86 -25.55
C PHE A 66 15.82 -2.37 -26.98
N SER A 67 16.30 -1.63 -27.97
CA SER A 67 16.36 -2.16 -29.33
C SER A 67 17.27 -3.40 -29.41
N PRO A 68 17.06 -4.33 -30.37
CA PRO A 68 17.94 -5.49 -30.53
C PRO A 68 19.41 -5.13 -30.76
N GLN A 69 19.67 -3.96 -31.36
CA GLN A 69 21.01 -3.42 -31.62
C GLN A 69 21.58 -2.59 -30.45
N ARG A 70 20.78 -2.33 -29.41
CA ARG A 70 21.09 -1.47 -28.25
C ARG A 70 21.42 0.00 -28.59
N ASP A 71 20.99 0.47 -29.76
CA ASP A 71 21.11 1.86 -30.22
C ASP A 71 20.03 2.80 -29.63
N LYS A 72 18.91 2.25 -29.14
CA LYS A 72 17.74 3.00 -28.68
C LYS A 72 17.13 2.40 -27.40
N ILE A 73 16.56 3.27 -26.57
CA ILE A 73 15.83 2.91 -25.35
C ILE A 73 14.42 3.47 -25.45
N LEU A 74 13.41 2.62 -25.23
CA LEU A 74 12.01 2.99 -25.22
C LEU A 74 11.53 3.07 -23.77
N PHE A 75 11.09 4.26 -23.36
CA PHE A 75 10.51 4.55 -22.05
C PHE A 75 9.00 4.31 -22.08
N LEU A 76 8.56 3.29 -21.35
CA LEU A 76 7.17 2.88 -21.24
C LEU A 76 6.60 3.36 -19.89
N LYS A 77 5.86 4.48 -19.92
CA LYS A 77 5.30 5.12 -18.72
C LYS A 77 4.16 4.27 -18.14
N ARG A 78 4.07 4.20 -16.82
CA ARG A 78 3.06 3.43 -16.07
C ARG A 78 2.39 4.34 -15.04
N THR A 79 1.21 3.94 -14.58
CA THR A 79 0.57 4.52 -13.39
C THR A 79 0.85 3.65 -12.16
N SER A 80 0.93 4.24 -10.96
CA SER A 80 1.05 3.50 -9.69
C SER A 80 -0.27 2.80 -9.33
N LEU A 81 -1.39 3.50 -9.53
CA LEU A 81 -2.74 3.03 -9.26
C LEU A 81 -3.62 3.10 -10.52
N SER A 82 -4.54 2.16 -10.67
CA SER A 82 -5.62 2.25 -11.68
C SER A 82 -6.55 3.43 -11.34
N PRO A 83 -6.99 4.22 -12.33
CA PRO A 83 -7.91 5.32 -12.10
C PRO A 83 -9.27 4.82 -11.61
N LEU A 84 -9.95 5.61 -10.78
CA LEU A 84 -11.27 5.26 -10.23
C LEU A 84 -12.31 4.93 -11.32
N SER A 85 -12.22 5.56 -12.50
CA SER A 85 -13.07 5.28 -13.67
C SER A 85 -12.84 3.89 -14.30
N GLU A 86 -11.70 3.26 -14.06
CA GLU A 86 -11.45 1.85 -14.39
C GLU A 86 -11.94 0.93 -13.27
N LEU A 87 -11.68 1.30 -12.01
CA LEU A 87 -12.14 0.53 -10.84
C LEU A 87 -13.68 0.41 -10.76
N ALA A 88 -14.40 1.44 -11.21
CA ALA A 88 -15.86 1.55 -11.18
C ALA A 88 -16.56 0.98 -12.43
N ARG A 89 -15.83 0.36 -13.37
CA ARG A 89 -16.48 -0.31 -14.52
C ARG A 89 -17.27 -1.54 -14.07
N PRO A 90 -18.41 -1.84 -14.72
CA PRO A 90 -19.10 -3.12 -14.50
C PRO A 90 -18.19 -4.29 -14.92
N GLU A 91 -18.17 -5.34 -14.10
CA GLU A 91 -17.38 -6.55 -14.32
C GLU A 91 -18.32 -7.77 -14.41
N GLU A 92 -18.30 -8.51 -15.52
CA GLU A 92 -19.03 -9.77 -15.66
C GLU A 92 -18.28 -10.90 -14.95
N LYS A 93 -18.99 -11.75 -14.20
CA LYS A 93 -18.39 -12.80 -13.34
C LYS A 93 -18.79 -14.19 -13.84
N LEU A 94 -17.99 -14.76 -14.73
CA LEU A 94 -18.26 -16.04 -15.38
C LEU A 94 -17.20 -17.08 -15.01
N ALA A 95 -17.62 -18.25 -14.51
CA ALA A 95 -16.74 -19.35 -14.12
C ALA A 95 -15.55 -18.96 -13.20
N GLY A 96 -15.76 -17.98 -12.30
CA GLY A 96 -14.73 -17.43 -11.40
C GLY A 96 -13.82 -16.37 -12.03
N ILE A 97 -14.00 -16.03 -13.31
CA ILE A 97 -13.25 -15.02 -14.04
C ILE A 97 -14.03 -13.70 -14.07
N ARG A 98 -13.33 -12.57 -13.98
CA ARG A 98 -13.87 -11.21 -14.15
C ARG A 98 -13.54 -10.68 -15.55
N ILE A 99 -14.57 -10.35 -16.33
CA ILE A 99 -14.46 -9.95 -17.74
C ILE A 99 -15.06 -8.54 -17.93
N ASP A 100 -14.39 -7.68 -18.69
CA ASP A 100 -14.98 -6.44 -19.21
C ASP A 100 -15.77 -6.80 -20.49
N GLY A 101 -17.10 -6.75 -20.41
CA GLY A 101 -18.00 -7.12 -21.50
C GLY A 101 -17.88 -6.22 -22.75
N LYS A 102 -17.27 -5.02 -22.65
CA LYS A 102 -17.02 -4.16 -23.81
C LYS A 102 -15.78 -4.59 -24.59
N CYS A 103 -14.79 -5.16 -23.91
CA CYS A 103 -13.49 -5.51 -24.49
C CYS A 103 -13.28 -7.02 -24.63
N ASN A 104 -14.19 -7.86 -24.13
CA ASN A 104 -14.06 -9.33 -24.09
C ASN A 104 -12.73 -9.80 -23.48
N ALA A 105 -12.22 -9.04 -22.51
CA ALA A 105 -10.91 -9.21 -21.90
C ALA A 105 -11.03 -9.28 -20.37
N ARG A 106 -9.96 -9.72 -19.69
CA ARG A 106 -9.90 -9.69 -18.22
C ARG A 106 -10.11 -8.24 -17.74
N SER A 107 -11.05 -8.05 -16.82
CA SER A 107 -11.47 -6.72 -16.36
C SER A 107 -10.33 -5.88 -15.77
N ARG A 108 -9.34 -6.52 -15.13
CA ARG A 108 -8.13 -5.88 -14.62
C ARG A 108 -6.93 -6.29 -15.47
N MET A 109 -6.31 -5.30 -16.11
CA MET A 109 -5.10 -5.46 -16.91
C MET A 109 -4.11 -4.31 -16.64
N SER A 110 -2.82 -4.58 -16.73
CA SER A 110 -1.79 -3.53 -16.69
C SER A 110 -1.54 -2.96 -18.09
N PHE A 111 -1.50 -1.64 -18.20
CA PHE A 111 -1.21 -0.94 -19.46
C PHE A 111 -0.17 0.16 -19.25
N TYR A 112 0.41 0.64 -20.35
CA TYR A 112 1.29 1.80 -20.36
C TYR A 112 0.48 3.06 -20.65
N THR A 113 0.74 4.13 -19.89
CA THR A 113 0.05 5.43 -20.01
C THR A 113 0.73 6.37 -21.00
N GLY A 114 1.92 6.02 -21.50
CA GLY A 114 2.65 6.80 -22.47
C GLY A 114 3.92 6.10 -22.95
N ILE A 115 4.45 6.58 -24.06
CA ILE A 115 5.61 6.04 -24.76
C ILE A 115 6.54 7.19 -25.14
N GLY A 116 7.85 6.97 -25.08
CA GLY A 116 8.88 7.93 -25.49
C GLY A 116 10.19 7.21 -25.80
N ILE A 117 11.04 7.81 -26.62
CA ILE A 117 12.33 7.28 -27.07
C ILE A 117 13.45 8.29 -26.79
#